data_AF-A0A2E9JGH0-F1
#
_entry.id   AF-A0A2E9JGH0-F1
#
_cell.length_a   1.000
_cell.length_b   1.000
_cell.length_c   1.000
_cell.angle_alpha   90.00
_cell.angle_beta   90.00
_cell.angle_gamma   90.00
#
_symmetry.space_group_name_H-M   'P 1'
#
loop_
_entity.id
_entity.type
_entity.pdbx_description
1 polymer ?
#
loop_
_entity_poly.entity_id
_entity_poly.type
_entity_poly.pdbx_seq_one_letter_code
_entity_poly.pdbx_strand_id
1 'polypeptide(L)'
;MPPIESDTICAIATPPGRGGIGIIRISGKDVLTLSTTILGFTPTPRHAYYCDFQSTDQQTIDQGVAIYFQAPYSFTGEDILELQGHGGVHVLNTLLERIVALGIRVAEPGEFTERAFLNNKIDLLQAEAIADLVDASSKQAAQSAIRTLQGEFSSRIHELVTKLTQTRVNVEAAIDFSDEDIDVLSDTGVSQSLDDILEQLGMVYEQAHQGVLLKEGMHVVIAGKPNVGKSSLLNALSGIDSAIVTDIPGTTRDLLKEEISINGMPVQFLDTAGLRASDNIVEQEGVKRAHGAIEQADQILLVIDSATKEKDVEKLLEPLGLSSGNANIREAILDRTTLVFNKIDLVPGMEPKSGLVAFEEYSLQEIHLSAKQITGLELLREHLQSSMGFRPAGEGIFIARKRHLTALRSAEKSIKSAVSQVCKDSPLELIAEHLRLAQRDLGRITGEFSSDDLLGEIFSSFCIGK
;
A
#
# COMPACT_ATOMS: atom_id res chain seq x y z
N MET A 1 11.13 4.85 26.96
CA MET A 1 10.21 3.76 26.61
C MET A 1 9.96 2.93 27.86
N PRO A 2 8.71 2.65 28.25
CA PRO A 2 8.45 1.62 29.24
C PRO A 2 9.02 0.28 28.73
N PRO A 3 9.43 -0.64 29.61
CA PRO A 3 9.92 -1.94 29.17
C PRO A 3 8.77 -2.66 28.45
N ILE A 4 9.04 -3.15 27.23
CA ILE A 4 8.15 -4.06 26.49
C ILE A 4 7.74 -5.17 27.46
N GLU A 5 6.44 -5.42 27.59
CA GLU A 5 5.95 -6.52 28.41
C GLU A 5 6.65 -7.81 27.95
N SER A 6 7.51 -8.34 28.82
CA SER A 6 8.35 -9.51 28.57
C SER A 6 7.57 -10.83 28.51
N ASP A 7 6.33 -10.82 28.08
CA ASP A 7 5.51 -12.01 28.00
C ASP A 7 5.83 -12.82 26.73
N THR A 8 5.40 -14.09 26.74
CA THR A 8 5.57 -14.99 25.62
C THR A 8 4.24 -15.11 24.89
N ILE A 9 4.27 -14.99 23.56
CA ILE A 9 3.09 -15.01 22.70
C ILE A 9 3.07 -16.21 21.76
N CYS A 10 1.88 -16.62 21.34
CA CYS A 10 1.67 -17.67 20.36
C CYS A 10 0.55 -17.35 19.37
N ALA A 11 0.66 -17.87 18.14
CA ALA A 11 -0.40 -17.81 17.15
C ALA A 11 -0.24 -18.89 16.07
N ILE A 12 -1.33 -19.18 15.37
CA ILE A 12 -1.28 -19.93 14.10
C ILE A 12 -0.76 -18.98 13.02
N ALA A 13 0.38 -19.30 12.40
CA ALA A 13 1.06 -18.46 11.41
C ALA A 13 0.66 -18.77 9.96
N THR A 14 -0.08 -19.86 9.73
CA THR A 14 -0.61 -20.25 8.41
C THR A 14 -2.04 -19.75 8.20
N PRO A 15 -2.47 -19.50 6.94
CA PRO A 15 -3.85 -19.09 6.65
C PRO A 15 -4.89 -20.06 7.22
N PRO A 16 -6.06 -19.56 7.66
CA PRO A 16 -7.14 -20.42 8.12
C PRO A 16 -7.67 -21.28 6.98
N GLY A 17 -7.97 -22.54 7.27
CA GLY A 17 -8.52 -23.47 6.28
C GLY A 17 -7.94 -24.87 6.41
N ARG A 18 -8.05 -25.65 5.33
CA ARG A 18 -7.45 -26.98 5.23
C ARG A 18 -6.15 -26.89 4.43
N GLY A 19 -5.05 -27.25 5.05
CA GLY A 19 -3.73 -27.33 4.42
C GLY A 19 -3.06 -28.66 4.71
N GLY A 20 -2.05 -29.01 3.91
CA GLY A 20 -1.18 -30.16 4.23
C GLY A 20 -0.36 -29.93 5.50
N ILE A 21 0.04 -28.67 5.75
CA ILE A 21 0.84 -28.25 6.89
C ILE A 21 0.18 -27.03 7.55
N GLY A 22 0.23 -26.97 8.87
CA GLY A 22 -0.11 -25.79 9.65
C GLY A 22 1.03 -25.46 10.62
N ILE A 23 1.26 -24.17 10.84
CA ILE A 23 2.38 -23.70 11.67
C ILE A 23 1.82 -22.95 12.87
N ILE A 24 2.25 -23.34 14.07
CA ILE A 24 2.10 -22.53 15.28
C ILE A 24 3.45 -21.92 15.62
N ARG A 25 3.48 -20.60 15.74
CA ARG A 25 4.67 -19.84 16.12
C ARG A 25 4.52 -19.32 17.54
N ILE A 26 5.59 -19.43 18.32
CA ILE A 26 5.68 -18.92 19.69
C ILE A 26 6.93 -18.04 19.80
N SER A 27 6.84 -16.84 20.39
CA SER A 27 7.95 -15.90 20.58
C SER A 27 7.99 -15.40 22.02
N GLY A 28 9.16 -15.38 22.65
CA GLY A 28 9.36 -14.79 23.97
C GLY A 28 10.30 -15.58 24.88
N LYS A 29 10.48 -15.11 26.11
CA LYS A 29 11.47 -15.65 27.06
C LYS A 29 11.19 -17.08 27.55
N ASP A 30 9.93 -17.53 27.51
CA ASP A 30 9.53 -18.84 28.06
C ASP A 30 9.60 -19.97 27.02
N VAL A 31 9.99 -19.64 25.78
CA VAL A 31 9.98 -20.56 24.64
C VAL A 31 10.83 -21.80 24.87
N LEU A 32 12.04 -21.66 25.44
CA LEU A 32 12.91 -22.81 25.67
C LEU A 32 12.29 -23.80 26.68
N THR A 33 11.76 -23.29 27.80
CA THR A 33 11.09 -24.09 28.82
C THR A 33 9.85 -24.79 28.27
N LEU A 34 9.05 -24.06 27.48
CA LEU A 34 7.87 -24.61 26.82
C LEU A 34 8.22 -25.68 25.78
N SER A 35 9.29 -25.47 25.00
CA SER A 35 9.75 -26.43 24.00
C SER A 35 10.07 -27.79 24.62
N THR A 36 10.73 -27.81 25.79
CA THR A 36 11.04 -29.06 26.49
C THR A 36 9.78 -29.74 27.03
N THR A 37 8.76 -28.96 27.41
CA THR A 37 7.47 -29.48 27.89
C THR A 37 6.63 -30.09 26.77
N ILE A 38 6.62 -29.48 25.58
CA ILE A 38 5.80 -29.95 24.44
C ILE A 38 6.50 -31.07 23.67
N LEU A 39 7.82 -30.98 23.49
CA LEU A 39 8.60 -31.91 22.67
C LEU A 39 9.16 -33.10 23.48
N GLY A 40 9.24 -32.98 24.81
CA GLY A 40 9.85 -33.98 25.70
C GLY A 40 11.39 -33.95 25.72
N PHE A 41 12.03 -33.02 25.01
CA PHE A 41 13.47 -32.81 25.00
C PHE A 41 13.81 -31.34 24.72
N THR A 42 15.04 -30.94 25.01
CA THR A 42 15.51 -29.58 24.71
C THR A 42 16.06 -29.52 23.28
N PRO A 43 15.41 -28.77 22.36
CA PRO A 43 15.83 -28.71 20.96
C PRO A 43 17.11 -27.88 20.79
N THR A 44 17.94 -28.25 19.81
CA THR A 44 19.08 -27.41 19.41
C THR A 44 18.62 -26.30 18.45
N PRO A 45 19.22 -25.09 18.51
CA PRO A 45 18.85 -24.00 17.61
C PRO A 45 19.04 -24.36 16.13
N ARG A 46 18.05 -24.01 15.31
CA ARG A 46 18.01 -24.16 13.84
C ARG A 46 18.18 -25.61 13.36
N HIS A 47 17.77 -26.57 14.17
CA HIS A 47 17.68 -27.97 13.78
C HIS A 47 16.20 -28.38 13.64
N ALA A 48 15.89 -29.15 12.59
CA ALA A 48 14.55 -29.65 12.34
C ALA A 48 14.37 -31.02 13.01
N TYR A 49 13.43 -31.11 13.95
CA TYR A 49 13.12 -32.34 14.67
C TYR A 49 11.77 -32.89 14.24
N TYR A 50 11.73 -34.11 13.69
CA TYR A 50 10.46 -34.83 13.51
C TYR A 50 10.09 -35.52 14.84
N CYS A 51 9.00 -35.11 15.47
CA CYS A 51 8.63 -35.54 16.82
C CYS A 51 7.14 -35.38 17.12
N ASP A 52 6.72 -35.95 18.25
CA ASP A 52 5.36 -35.86 18.77
C ASP A 52 5.19 -34.58 19.58
N PHE A 53 4.05 -33.91 19.42
CA PHE A 53 3.65 -32.76 20.23
C PHE A 53 2.74 -33.24 21.36
N GLN A 54 3.19 -33.08 22.61
CA GLN A 54 2.58 -33.73 23.77
C GLN A 54 1.53 -32.89 24.49
N SER A 55 0.43 -33.56 24.84
CA SER A 55 -0.61 -33.08 25.76
C SER A 55 -0.14 -33.10 27.23
N THR A 56 -0.96 -32.58 28.13
CA THR A 56 -0.75 -32.59 29.59
C THR A 56 -0.55 -34.00 30.14
N ASP A 57 -1.21 -34.99 29.55
CA ASP A 57 -1.19 -36.40 29.92
C ASP A 57 -0.18 -37.23 29.08
N GLN A 58 0.75 -36.57 28.40
CA GLN A 58 1.75 -37.19 27.51
C GLN A 58 1.15 -37.95 26.31
N GLN A 59 -0.13 -37.74 25.98
CA GLN A 59 -0.70 -38.20 24.71
C GLN A 59 -0.25 -37.30 23.56
N THR A 60 -0.04 -37.92 22.39
CA THR A 60 0.29 -37.20 21.16
C THR A 60 -0.92 -36.43 20.65
N ILE A 61 -0.82 -35.10 20.61
CA ILE A 61 -1.82 -34.22 19.97
C ILE A 61 -1.67 -34.30 18.46
N ASP A 62 -0.43 -34.17 17.99
CA ASP A 62 -0.05 -34.25 16.58
C ASP A 62 1.41 -34.69 16.46
N GLN A 63 1.84 -35.06 15.26
CA GLN A 63 3.22 -35.40 14.93
C GLN A 63 3.67 -34.54 13.75
N GLY A 64 4.84 -33.89 13.90
CA GLY A 64 5.29 -32.90 12.93
C GLY A 64 6.75 -32.50 13.10
N VAL A 65 7.12 -31.38 12.50
CA VAL A 65 8.48 -30.82 12.58
C VAL A 65 8.51 -29.66 13.57
N ALA A 66 9.42 -29.71 14.54
CA ALA A 66 9.72 -28.59 15.43
C ALA A 66 11.04 -27.93 15.05
N ILE A 67 11.08 -26.59 15.03
CA ILE A 67 12.29 -25.79 14.81
C ILE A 67 12.38 -24.72 15.90
N TYR A 68 13.50 -24.70 16.61
CA TYR A 68 13.80 -23.68 17.62
C TYR A 68 14.78 -22.64 17.07
N PHE A 69 14.52 -21.36 17.27
CA PHE A 69 15.40 -20.25 16.93
C PHE A 69 15.79 -19.52 18.21
N GLN A 70 17.09 -19.46 18.49
CA GLN A 70 17.60 -18.76 19.66
C GLN A 70 17.79 -17.26 19.38
N ALA A 71 17.43 -16.42 20.33
CA ALA A 71 17.73 -14.99 20.34
C ALA A 71 19.25 -14.74 20.20
N PRO A 72 19.69 -13.67 19.52
CA PRO A 72 18.91 -12.69 18.75
C PRO A 72 18.66 -13.11 17.29
N TYR A 73 18.87 -14.40 16.96
CA TYR A 73 18.94 -14.91 15.59
C TYR A 73 17.61 -15.51 15.12
N SER A 74 16.52 -14.81 15.40
CA SER A 74 15.14 -15.14 15.03
C SER A 74 14.46 -13.95 14.33
N PHE A 75 13.20 -14.13 13.91
CA PHE A 75 12.40 -13.08 13.26
C PHE A 75 12.13 -11.90 14.21
N THR A 76 11.61 -12.17 15.41
CA THR A 76 11.30 -11.15 16.42
C THR A 76 12.54 -10.64 17.13
N GLY A 77 13.67 -11.34 17.05
CA GLY A 77 14.86 -11.07 17.88
C GLY A 77 14.82 -11.77 19.24
N GLU A 78 13.72 -12.41 19.59
CA GLU A 78 13.55 -13.22 20.81
C GLU A 78 13.76 -14.71 20.53
N ASP A 79 13.66 -15.58 21.54
CA ASP A 79 13.58 -17.01 21.29
C ASP A 79 12.25 -17.32 20.57
N ILE A 80 12.29 -18.15 19.52
CA ILE A 80 11.12 -18.59 18.76
C ILE A 80 11.07 -20.11 18.67
N LEU A 81 9.87 -20.70 18.83
CA LEU A 81 9.58 -22.08 18.47
C LEU A 81 8.52 -22.11 17.38
N GLU A 82 8.80 -22.84 16.30
CA GLU A 82 7.82 -23.16 15.25
C GLU A 82 7.47 -24.64 15.32
N LEU A 83 6.17 -24.93 15.50
CA LEU A 83 5.59 -26.27 15.46
C LEU A 83 4.84 -26.43 14.13
N GLN A 84 5.37 -27.27 13.24
CA GLN A 84 4.86 -27.52 11.90
C GLN A 84 4.16 -28.88 11.88
N GLY A 85 2.85 -28.88 12.13
CA GLY A 85 2.00 -30.06 12.17
C GLY A 85 1.08 -30.17 10.97
N HIS A 86 0.07 -31.04 11.08
CA HIS A 86 -0.96 -31.17 10.05
C HIS A 86 -1.87 -29.93 10.03
N GLY A 87 -2.17 -29.43 8.82
CA GLY A 87 -2.96 -28.20 8.60
C GLY A 87 -4.47 -28.35 8.82
N GLY A 88 -4.89 -29.19 9.76
CA GLY A 88 -6.28 -29.37 10.16
C GLY A 88 -6.67 -28.37 11.25
N VAL A 89 -7.74 -27.60 11.03
CA VAL A 89 -8.22 -26.56 11.98
C VAL A 89 -8.36 -27.08 13.41
N HIS A 90 -8.91 -28.29 13.60
CA HIS A 90 -9.09 -28.86 14.94
C HIS A 90 -7.75 -29.21 15.61
N VAL A 91 -6.79 -29.75 14.85
CA VAL A 91 -5.47 -30.14 15.36
C VAL A 91 -4.68 -28.90 15.79
N LEU A 92 -4.65 -27.87 14.94
CA LEU A 92 -3.99 -26.59 15.25
C LEU A 92 -4.62 -25.90 16.45
N ASN A 93 -5.95 -25.87 16.55
CA ASN A 93 -6.62 -25.29 17.72
C ASN A 93 -6.32 -26.07 19.01
N THR A 94 -6.29 -27.41 18.95
CA THR A 94 -5.96 -28.25 20.12
C THR A 94 -4.52 -27.98 20.59
N LEU A 95 -3.58 -27.86 19.65
CA LEU A 95 -2.19 -27.54 19.98
C LEU A 95 -2.04 -26.11 20.51
N LEU A 96 -2.78 -25.14 19.95
CA LEU A 96 -2.82 -23.76 20.44
C LEU A 96 -3.40 -23.69 21.86
N GLU A 97 -4.51 -24.37 22.13
CA GLU A 97 -5.11 -24.47 23.48
C GLU A 97 -4.14 -25.08 24.48
N ARG A 98 -3.36 -26.09 24.06
CA ARG A 98 -2.30 -26.68 24.89
C ARG A 98 -1.22 -25.65 25.25
N ILE A 99 -0.79 -24.84 24.28
CA ILE A 99 0.21 -23.78 24.50
C ILE A 99 -0.34 -22.70 25.44
N VAL A 100 -1.59 -22.27 25.23
CA VAL A 100 -2.26 -21.28 26.09
C VAL A 100 -2.42 -21.81 27.52
N ALA A 101 -2.74 -23.09 27.69
CA ALA A 101 -2.82 -23.74 29.00
C ALA A 101 -1.48 -23.77 29.75
N LEU A 102 -0.35 -23.59 29.07
CA LEU A 102 0.98 -23.43 29.67
C LEU A 102 1.29 -21.98 30.09
N GLY A 103 0.31 -21.07 30.01
CA GLY A 103 0.45 -19.67 30.43
C GLY A 103 0.92 -18.72 29.35
N ILE A 104 0.90 -19.14 28.08
CA ILE A 104 1.29 -18.32 26.93
C ILE A 104 0.09 -17.55 26.42
N ARG A 105 0.27 -16.25 26.13
CA ARG A 105 -0.80 -15.40 25.60
C ARG A 105 -0.95 -15.61 24.09
N VAL A 106 -2.16 -15.44 23.57
CA VAL A 106 -2.38 -15.37 22.12
C VAL A 106 -1.90 -14.02 21.61
N ALA A 107 -1.14 -14.02 20.52
CA ALA A 107 -0.61 -12.79 19.93
C ALA A 107 -1.73 -11.90 19.38
N GLU A 108 -1.57 -10.60 19.51
CA GLU A 108 -2.39 -9.60 18.82
C GLU A 108 -2.03 -9.55 17.31
N PRO A 109 -2.90 -8.98 16.46
CA PRO A 109 -2.59 -8.76 15.05
C PRO A 109 -1.30 -7.94 14.87
N GLY A 110 -0.37 -8.41 14.05
CA GLY A 110 0.89 -7.70 13.79
C GLY A 110 1.98 -7.85 14.86
N GLU A 111 1.69 -8.48 16.01
CA GLU A 111 2.55 -8.41 17.19
C GLU A 111 3.94 -9.06 16.97
N PHE A 112 4.06 -10.08 16.12
CA PHE A 112 5.37 -10.68 15.82
C PHE A 112 6.26 -9.71 15.02
N THR A 113 5.70 -9.04 14.02
CA THR A 113 6.39 -8.01 13.24
C THR A 113 6.67 -6.77 14.09
N GLU A 114 5.74 -6.37 14.97
CA GLU A 114 5.93 -5.27 15.92
C GLU A 114 7.13 -5.54 16.84
N ARG A 115 7.22 -6.74 17.43
CA ARG A 115 8.38 -7.14 18.24
C ARG A 115 9.68 -7.14 17.43
N ALA A 116 9.64 -7.58 16.18
CA ALA A 116 10.81 -7.51 15.29
C ALA A 116 11.28 -6.06 15.08
N PHE A 117 10.35 -5.13 14.87
CA PHE A 117 10.64 -3.69 14.77
C PHE A 117 11.22 -3.14 16.08
N LEU A 118 10.57 -3.38 17.21
CA LEU A 118 11.01 -2.91 18.53
C LEU A 118 12.39 -3.45 18.94
N ASN A 119 12.72 -4.66 18.49
CA ASN A 119 14.03 -5.28 18.71
C ASN A 119 15.07 -4.92 17.63
N ASN A 120 14.80 -3.90 16.80
CA ASN A 120 15.68 -3.40 15.73
C ASN A 120 16.11 -4.50 14.74
N LYS A 121 15.26 -5.51 14.50
CA LYS A 121 15.49 -6.55 13.50
C LYS A 121 15.15 -6.06 12.09
N ILE A 122 14.16 -5.19 12.03
CA ILE A 122 13.62 -4.57 10.82
C ILE A 122 13.23 -3.13 11.17
N ASP A 123 13.20 -2.25 10.17
CA ASP A 123 12.62 -0.92 10.30
C ASP A 123 11.11 -0.90 9.94
N LEU A 124 10.47 0.26 10.06
CA LEU A 124 9.03 0.39 9.82
C LEU A 124 8.65 0.15 8.35
N LEU A 125 9.52 0.49 7.39
CA LEU A 125 9.29 0.24 5.96
C LEU A 125 9.35 -1.26 5.65
N GLN A 126 10.31 -1.96 6.25
CA GLN A 126 10.45 -3.40 6.10
C GLN A 126 9.28 -4.15 6.74
N ALA A 127 8.85 -3.73 7.92
CA ALA A 127 7.64 -4.26 8.56
C ALA A 127 6.42 -4.13 7.64
N GLU A 128 6.19 -2.92 7.12
CA GLU A 128 5.15 -2.62 6.15
C GLU A 128 5.23 -3.47 4.87
N ALA A 129 6.45 -3.72 4.38
CA ALA A 129 6.69 -4.51 3.17
C ALA A 129 6.34 -5.99 3.34
N ILE A 130 6.33 -6.53 4.56
CA ILE A 130 5.89 -7.91 4.84
C ILE A 130 4.40 -8.06 4.50
N ALA A 131 3.57 -7.12 4.93
CA ALA A 131 2.15 -7.10 4.57
C ALA A 131 1.98 -6.93 3.05
N ASP A 132 2.72 -5.99 2.46
CA ASP A 132 2.64 -5.71 1.01
C ASP A 132 3.02 -6.93 0.15
N LEU A 133 3.99 -7.73 0.60
CA LEU A 133 4.41 -8.96 -0.10
C LEU A 133 3.34 -10.05 -0.03
N VAL A 134 2.63 -10.14 1.09
CA VAL A 134 1.57 -11.12 1.31
C VAL A 134 0.34 -10.78 0.47
N ASP A 135 0.00 -9.50 0.40
CA ASP A 135 -1.20 -9.00 -0.28
C ASP A 135 -0.97 -8.72 -1.77
N ALA A 136 0.26 -8.88 -2.27
CA ALA A 136 0.62 -8.55 -3.65
C ALA A 136 -0.24 -9.31 -4.69
N SER A 137 -1.07 -8.57 -5.42
CA SER A 137 -1.93 -9.10 -6.50
C SER A 137 -1.23 -9.17 -7.87
N SER A 138 -0.01 -8.62 -7.99
CA SER A 138 0.79 -8.66 -9.23
C SER A 138 2.25 -9.06 -8.99
N LYS A 139 2.88 -9.66 -10.01
CA LYS A 139 4.32 -10.01 -9.97
C LYS A 139 5.20 -8.79 -9.69
N GLN A 140 4.83 -7.64 -10.26
CA GLN A 140 5.57 -6.39 -10.08
C GLN A 140 5.44 -5.87 -8.65
N ALA A 141 4.23 -5.90 -8.07
CA ALA A 141 4.01 -5.53 -6.67
C ALA A 141 4.83 -6.43 -5.72
N ALA A 142 4.83 -7.75 -5.94
CA ALA A 142 5.62 -8.68 -5.15
C ALA A 142 7.13 -8.42 -5.24
N GLN A 143 7.65 -8.14 -6.45
CA GLN A 143 9.07 -7.81 -6.64
C GLN A 143 9.46 -6.48 -5.95
N SER A 144 8.61 -5.45 -6.04
CA SER A 144 8.82 -4.18 -5.35
C SER A 144 8.72 -4.31 -3.82
N ALA A 145 7.82 -5.15 -3.32
CA ALA A 145 7.73 -5.46 -1.89
C ALA A 145 8.99 -6.16 -1.38
N ILE A 146 9.55 -7.12 -2.13
CA ILE A 146 10.82 -7.78 -1.80
C ILE A 146 11.98 -6.78 -1.72
N ARG A 147 12.09 -5.84 -2.67
CA ARG A 147 13.13 -4.80 -2.62
C ARG A 147 13.01 -3.90 -1.38
N THR A 148 11.79 -3.53 -1.04
CA THR A 148 11.49 -2.74 0.18
C THR A 148 11.88 -3.53 1.43
N LEU A 149 11.53 -4.82 1.47
CA LEU A 149 11.89 -5.74 2.56
C LEU A 149 13.41 -5.93 2.68
N GLN A 150 14.13 -5.93 1.56
CA GLN A 150 15.61 -5.95 1.52
C GLN A 150 16.24 -4.64 2.00
N GLY A 151 15.44 -3.61 2.28
CA GLY A 151 15.89 -2.32 2.82
C GLY A 151 16.31 -1.30 1.77
N GLU A 152 15.96 -1.49 0.49
CA GLU A 152 16.35 -0.56 -0.58
C GLU A 152 15.77 0.84 -0.35
N PHE A 153 14.47 0.93 -0.04
CA PHE A 153 13.82 2.23 0.25
C PHE A 153 14.42 2.87 1.51
N SER A 154 14.62 2.07 2.56
CA SER A 154 15.26 2.51 3.80
C SER A 154 16.66 3.07 3.55
N SER A 155 17.49 2.40 2.74
CA SER A 155 18.84 2.88 2.39
C SER A 155 18.79 4.27 1.75
N ARG A 156 17.87 4.50 0.81
CA ARG A 156 17.70 5.81 0.15
C ARG A 156 17.31 6.91 1.15
N ILE A 157 16.43 6.62 2.11
CA ILE A 157 16.05 7.57 3.15
C ILE A 157 17.23 7.85 4.09
N HIS A 158 17.94 6.82 4.55
CA HIS A 158 19.12 7.00 5.40
C HIS A 158 20.24 7.78 4.71
N GLU A 159 20.45 7.60 3.40
CA GLU A 159 21.38 8.41 2.61
C GLU A 159 20.99 9.90 2.64
N LEU A 160 19.72 10.22 2.42
CA LEU A 160 19.21 11.60 2.50
C LEU A 160 19.37 12.19 3.92
N VAL A 161 19.02 11.42 4.96
CA VAL A 161 19.16 11.84 6.36
C VAL A 161 20.63 12.07 6.72
N THR A 162 21.53 11.20 6.26
CA THR A 162 22.98 11.34 6.47
C THR A 162 23.50 12.62 5.83
N LYS A 163 23.12 12.89 4.57
CA LYS A 163 23.49 14.14 3.89
C LYS A 163 22.95 15.37 4.60
N LEU A 164 21.66 15.39 4.95
CA LEU A 164 21.08 16.49 5.73
C LEU A 164 21.79 16.70 7.06
N THR A 165 22.25 15.64 7.71
CA THR A 165 22.98 15.72 8.98
C THR A 165 24.33 16.38 8.76
N GLN A 166 25.07 15.98 7.73
CA GLN A 166 26.33 16.62 7.38
C GLN A 166 26.14 18.10 7.02
N THR A 167 25.12 18.45 6.23
CA THR A 167 24.81 19.84 5.91
C THR A 167 24.48 20.64 7.17
N ARG A 168 23.69 20.07 8.09
CA ARG A 168 23.34 20.76 9.34
C ARG A 168 24.54 20.96 10.25
N VAL A 169 25.43 19.98 10.36
CA VAL A 169 26.70 20.12 11.12
C VAL A 169 27.53 21.29 10.58
N ASN A 170 27.60 21.46 9.26
CA ASN A 170 28.31 22.60 8.67
C ASN A 170 27.65 23.94 9.01
N VAL A 171 26.31 24.00 9.02
CA VAL A 171 25.56 25.21 9.41
C VAL A 171 25.72 25.49 10.91
N GLU A 172 25.68 24.47 11.77
CA GLU A 172 25.87 24.62 13.21
C GLU A 172 27.29 25.11 13.54
N ALA A 173 28.31 24.57 12.88
CA ALA A 173 29.67 25.10 12.99
C ALA A 173 29.75 26.57 12.55
N ALA A 174 29.07 26.96 11.48
CA ALA A 174 29.02 28.34 11.04
C ALA A 174 28.37 29.29 12.06
N ILE A 175 27.38 28.82 12.82
CA ILE A 175 26.76 29.57 13.92
C ILE A 175 27.75 29.75 15.08
N ASP A 176 28.44 28.68 15.48
CA ASP A 176 29.35 28.71 16.63
C ASP A 176 30.61 29.57 16.40
N PHE A 177 30.99 29.81 15.14
CA PHE A 177 32.17 30.58 14.74
C PHE A 177 31.85 31.90 13.99
N SER A 178 30.64 32.45 14.14
CA SER A 178 30.16 33.63 13.40
C SER A 178 30.89 34.96 13.70
N ASP A 179 31.85 34.96 14.63
CA ASP A 179 32.68 36.13 14.98
C ASP A 179 33.89 36.32 14.02
N GLU A 180 34.15 35.37 13.12
CA GLU A 180 35.20 35.46 12.09
C GLU A 180 34.60 35.96 10.76
N ASP A 181 35.23 36.96 10.10
CA ASP A 181 34.81 37.61 8.84
C ASP A 181 34.86 36.66 7.60
N ILE A 182 34.39 35.43 7.73
CA ILE A 182 34.35 34.42 6.67
C ILE A 182 32.89 34.25 6.26
N ASP A 183 32.60 34.33 4.95
CA ASP A 183 31.29 33.99 4.41
C ASP A 183 31.13 32.46 4.40
N VAL A 184 30.89 31.91 5.59
CA VAL A 184 30.94 30.47 5.89
C VAL A 184 29.99 29.69 4.97
N LEU A 185 28.89 30.28 4.50
CA LEU A 185 27.95 29.60 3.59
C LEU A 185 28.54 29.33 2.20
N SER A 186 29.35 30.25 1.68
CA SER A 186 30.04 30.08 0.39
C SER A 186 31.19 29.07 0.45
N ASP A 187 31.92 29.01 1.58
CA ASP A 187 33.08 28.13 1.75
C ASP A 187 32.70 26.72 2.24
N THR A 188 31.56 26.55 2.93
CA THR A 188 31.11 25.24 3.45
C THR A 188 30.37 24.37 2.42
N GLY A 189 30.06 24.91 1.24
CA GLY A 189 29.34 24.18 0.19
C GLY A 189 27.88 23.83 0.56
N VAL A 190 27.28 24.52 1.53
CA VAL A 190 25.91 24.26 2.01
C VAL A 190 24.90 24.39 0.87
N SER A 191 24.98 25.42 0.04
CA SER A 191 24.04 25.61 -1.08
C SER A 191 24.06 24.42 -2.04
N GLN A 192 25.26 24.00 -2.47
CA GLN A 192 25.42 22.84 -3.36
C GLN A 192 24.89 21.56 -2.71
N SER A 193 25.17 21.38 -1.43
CA SER A 193 24.66 20.22 -0.68
C SER A 193 23.13 20.20 -0.62
N LEU A 194 22.46 21.35 -0.50
CA LEU A 194 21.00 21.41 -0.48
C LEU A 194 20.40 21.10 -1.86
N ASP A 195 21.02 21.60 -2.93
CA ASP A 195 20.60 21.30 -4.30
C ASP A 195 20.74 19.80 -4.62
N ASP A 196 21.87 19.18 -4.24
CA ASP A 196 22.09 17.74 -4.38
C ASP A 196 21.06 16.91 -3.60
N ILE A 197 20.68 17.36 -2.40
CA ILE A 197 19.66 16.69 -1.58
C ILE A 197 18.28 16.83 -2.23
N LEU A 198 17.93 18.00 -2.77
CA LEU A 198 16.66 18.21 -3.47
C LEU A 198 16.55 17.35 -4.72
N GLU A 199 17.63 17.23 -5.50
CA GLU A 199 17.66 16.36 -6.67
C GLU A 199 17.43 14.89 -6.28
N GLN A 200 18.17 14.40 -5.29
CA GLN A 200 18.01 13.03 -4.81
C GLN A 200 16.63 12.77 -4.19
N LEU A 201 16.10 13.73 -3.43
CA LEU A 201 14.75 13.64 -2.87
C LEU A 201 13.71 13.57 -3.99
N GLY A 202 13.86 14.36 -5.05
CA GLY A 202 13.00 14.30 -6.23
C GLY A 202 13.01 12.92 -6.89
N MET A 203 14.18 12.31 -7.05
CA MET A 203 14.29 10.94 -7.59
C MET A 203 13.57 9.91 -6.69
N VAL A 204 13.79 9.97 -5.37
CA VAL A 204 13.14 9.08 -4.39
C VAL A 204 11.63 9.29 -4.38
N TYR A 205 11.17 10.54 -4.48
CA TYR A 205 9.76 10.88 -4.53
C TYR A 205 9.07 10.29 -5.76
N GLU A 206 9.66 10.41 -6.95
CA GLU A 206 9.11 9.82 -8.17
C GLU A 206 9.03 8.29 -8.08
N GLN A 207 10.07 7.64 -7.55
CA GLN A 207 10.06 6.19 -7.32
C GLN A 207 8.99 5.76 -6.31
N ALA A 208 8.88 6.48 -5.19
CA ALA A 208 7.85 6.26 -4.18
C ALA A 208 6.44 6.48 -4.75
N HIS A 209 6.26 7.47 -5.62
CA HIS A 209 4.97 7.75 -6.25
C HIS A 209 4.53 6.56 -7.13
N GLN A 210 5.44 6.02 -7.95
CA GLN A 210 5.16 4.79 -8.70
C GLN A 210 4.87 3.60 -7.76
N GLY A 211 5.57 3.51 -6.63
CA GLY A 211 5.33 2.53 -5.58
C GLY A 211 3.94 2.59 -4.96
N VAL A 212 3.41 3.79 -4.71
CA VAL A 212 2.03 4.00 -4.24
C VAL A 212 1.03 3.51 -5.28
N LEU A 213 1.23 3.82 -6.56
CA LEU A 213 0.34 3.36 -7.64
C LEU A 213 0.34 1.84 -7.79
N LEU A 214 1.47 1.17 -7.56
CA LEU A 214 1.54 -0.30 -7.57
C LEU A 214 0.81 -0.96 -6.39
N LYS A 215 0.68 -0.24 -5.27
CA LYS A 215 0.05 -0.75 -4.05
C LYS A 215 -1.43 -0.39 -3.97
N GLU A 216 -1.73 0.89 -4.02
CA GLU A 216 -3.09 1.42 -3.83
C GLU A 216 -3.88 1.37 -5.15
N GLY A 217 -3.20 1.33 -6.29
CA GLY A 217 -3.83 1.26 -7.58
C GLY A 217 -4.59 2.54 -7.95
N MET A 218 -5.64 2.36 -8.74
CA MET A 218 -6.53 3.41 -9.20
C MET A 218 -7.98 3.02 -8.94
N HIS A 219 -8.79 3.91 -8.37
CA HIS A 219 -10.23 3.72 -8.24
C HIS A 219 -10.95 4.28 -9.46
N VAL A 220 -11.67 3.40 -10.17
CA VAL A 220 -12.39 3.76 -11.39
C VAL A 220 -13.88 3.55 -11.19
N VAL A 221 -14.67 4.60 -11.46
CA VAL A 221 -16.12 4.49 -11.50
C VAL A 221 -16.58 4.31 -12.94
N ILE A 222 -17.39 3.29 -13.21
CA ILE A 222 -18.09 3.13 -14.49
C ILE A 222 -19.50 3.68 -14.35
N ALA A 223 -19.78 4.77 -15.07
CA ALA A 223 -21.07 5.43 -15.13
C ALA A 223 -21.70 5.29 -16.53
N GLY A 224 -23.00 5.59 -16.65
CA GLY A 224 -23.69 5.63 -17.94
C GLY A 224 -25.11 5.09 -17.89
N LYS A 225 -25.89 5.35 -18.93
CA LYS A 225 -27.30 4.94 -19.04
C LYS A 225 -27.44 3.40 -19.03
N PRO A 226 -28.63 2.84 -18.76
CA PRO A 226 -28.87 1.40 -18.88
C PRO A 226 -28.51 0.87 -20.28
N ASN A 227 -28.01 -0.37 -20.35
CA ASN A 227 -27.71 -1.10 -21.60
C ASN A 227 -26.64 -0.49 -22.53
N VAL A 228 -25.88 0.52 -22.10
CA VAL A 228 -24.72 1.06 -22.85
C VAL A 228 -23.50 0.12 -22.89
N GLY A 229 -23.54 -0.97 -22.11
CA GLY A 229 -22.50 -2.01 -22.10
C GLY A 229 -21.44 -1.89 -20.99
N LYS A 230 -21.78 -1.28 -19.85
CA LYS A 230 -20.91 -1.20 -18.66
C LYS A 230 -20.35 -2.56 -18.21
N SER A 231 -21.23 -3.54 -17.96
CA SER A 231 -20.80 -4.88 -17.55
C SER A 231 -20.01 -5.61 -18.64
N SER A 232 -20.29 -5.32 -19.92
CA SER A 232 -19.48 -5.88 -21.03
C SER A 232 -18.08 -5.30 -21.04
N LEU A 233 -17.92 -4.00 -20.75
CA LEU A 233 -16.62 -3.34 -20.62
C LEU A 233 -15.82 -3.90 -19.45
N LEU A 234 -16.45 -4.05 -18.28
CA LEU A 234 -15.82 -4.62 -17.09
C LEU A 234 -15.33 -6.06 -17.33
N ASN A 235 -16.18 -6.92 -17.89
CA ASN A 235 -15.80 -8.28 -18.25
C ASN A 235 -14.67 -8.33 -19.29
N ALA A 236 -14.70 -7.44 -20.29
CA ALA A 236 -13.65 -7.38 -21.31
C ALA A 236 -12.30 -6.96 -20.71
N LEU A 237 -12.30 -6.02 -19.76
CA LEU A 237 -11.10 -5.61 -19.02
C LEU A 237 -10.58 -6.72 -18.10
N SER A 238 -11.47 -7.39 -17.37
CA SER A 238 -11.15 -8.49 -16.46
C SER A 238 -10.57 -9.72 -17.18
N GLY A 239 -11.15 -10.11 -18.32
CA GLY A 239 -10.78 -11.34 -19.04
C GLY A 239 -9.42 -11.33 -19.77
N ILE A 240 -8.70 -10.21 -19.77
CA ILE A 240 -7.43 -10.08 -20.48
C ILE A 240 -6.26 -9.93 -19.50
N ASP A 241 -6.50 -9.47 -18.27
CA ASP A 241 -5.46 -9.23 -17.26
C ASP A 241 -5.83 -9.71 -15.85
N SER A 242 -6.73 -10.70 -15.70
CA SER A 242 -7.20 -11.15 -14.38
C SER A 242 -6.02 -11.53 -13.47
N ALA A 243 -5.71 -10.66 -12.51
CA ALA A 243 -5.06 -11.04 -11.27
C ALA A 243 -6.04 -11.96 -10.52
N ILE A 244 -5.48 -12.97 -9.86
CA ILE A 244 -6.22 -14.07 -9.25
C ILE A 244 -7.31 -13.51 -8.31
N VAL A 245 -8.58 -13.72 -8.67
CA VAL A 245 -9.73 -13.47 -7.79
C VAL A 245 -9.55 -14.36 -6.57
N THR A 246 -9.40 -13.76 -5.39
CA THR A 246 -9.41 -14.52 -4.15
C THR A 246 -10.85 -14.79 -3.74
N ASP A 247 -11.28 -16.04 -3.94
CA ASP A 247 -12.53 -16.54 -3.37
C ASP A 247 -12.34 -16.71 -1.85
N ILE A 248 -12.59 -15.67 -1.07
CA ILE A 248 -12.85 -15.81 0.37
C ILE A 248 -14.37 -15.76 0.57
N PRO A 249 -15.04 -16.92 0.77
CA PRO A 249 -16.48 -16.95 0.97
C PRO A 249 -16.80 -16.34 2.35
N GLY A 250 -17.51 -15.21 2.39
CA GLY A 250 -18.10 -14.71 3.63
C GLY A 250 -17.99 -13.20 3.91
N THR A 251 -17.36 -12.40 3.05
CA THR A 251 -17.48 -10.94 3.21
C THR A 251 -18.83 -10.47 2.69
N THR A 252 -19.53 -9.73 3.55
CA THR A 252 -20.92 -9.33 3.45
C THR A 252 -21.22 -8.57 2.16
N ARG A 253 -22.37 -8.89 1.53
CA ARG A 253 -23.34 -8.11 0.71
C ARG A 253 -23.04 -6.68 0.19
N ASP A 254 -21.79 -6.28 0.10
CA ASP A 254 -21.30 -4.98 -0.30
C ASP A 254 -20.93 -5.01 -1.80
N LEU A 255 -20.89 -3.83 -2.41
CA LEU A 255 -20.55 -3.58 -3.82
C LEU A 255 -19.56 -4.62 -4.35
N LEU A 256 -19.90 -5.29 -5.46
CA LEU A 256 -18.96 -6.15 -6.19
C LEU A 256 -17.78 -5.28 -6.63
N LYS A 257 -16.73 -5.23 -5.80
CA LYS A 257 -15.45 -4.62 -6.13
C LYS A 257 -14.71 -5.63 -6.98
N GLU A 258 -14.60 -5.33 -8.26
CA GLU A 258 -13.71 -6.10 -9.13
C GLU A 258 -12.36 -5.39 -9.18
N GLU A 259 -11.33 -6.09 -8.71
CA GLU A 259 -9.94 -5.66 -8.86
C GLU A 259 -9.37 -6.33 -10.11
N ILE A 260 -8.86 -5.54 -11.04
CA ILE A 260 -8.12 -6.01 -12.20
C ILE A 260 -6.71 -5.42 -12.18
N SER A 261 -5.76 -6.06 -12.86
CA SER A 261 -4.45 -5.47 -13.08
C SER A 261 -4.40 -4.82 -14.45
N ILE A 262 -3.95 -3.57 -14.58
CA ILE A 262 -3.61 -2.98 -15.88
C ILE A 262 -2.10 -2.82 -15.90
N ASN A 263 -1.40 -3.69 -16.64
CA ASN A 263 0.07 -3.69 -16.76
C ASN A 263 0.80 -3.64 -15.40
N GLY A 264 0.28 -4.37 -14.40
CA GLY A 264 0.87 -4.45 -13.06
C GLY A 264 0.29 -3.48 -12.03
N MET A 265 -0.39 -2.40 -12.47
CA MET A 265 -1.10 -1.46 -11.59
C MET A 265 -2.48 -2.03 -11.21
N PRO A 266 -2.81 -2.17 -9.91
CA PRO A 266 -4.16 -2.55 -9.50
C PRO A 266 -5.18 -1.48 -9.91
N VAL A 267 -6.33 -1.90 -10.40
CA VAL A 267 -7.44 -1.01 -10.73
C VAL A 267 -8.71 -1.57 -10.11
N GLN A 268 -9.27 -0.80 -9.19
CA GLN A 268 -10.51 -1.15 -8.51
C GLN A 268 -11.68 -0.50 -9.21
N PHE A 269 -12.53 -1.32 -9.81
CA PHE A 269 -13.76 -0.85 -10.43
C PHE A 269 -14.90 -0.82 -9.40
N LEU A 270 -15.44 0.37 -9.22
CA LEU A 270 -16.64 0.61 -8.46
C LEU A 270 -17.83 0.56 -9.44
N ASP A 271 -18.47 -0.60 -9.52
CA ASP A 271 -19.61 -0.77 -10.42
C ASP A 271 -20.86 -0.09 -9.83
N THR A 272 -21.32 0.97 -10.50
CA THR A 272 -22.64 1.57 -10.22
C THR A 272 -23.78 0.67 -10.73
N ALA A 273 -23.50 -0.36 -11.54
CA ALA A 273 -24.51 -1.23 -12.17
C ALA A 273 -24.93 -2.44 -11.32
N GLY A 274 -24.24 -2.76 -10.22
CA GLY A 274 -24.72 -3.69 -9.19
C GLY A 274 -25.97 -3.19 -8.43
N LEU A 275 -26.34 -1.93 -8.63
CA LEU A 275 -27.60 -1.33 -8.19
C LEU A 275 -28.74 -1.70 -9.16
N ARG A 276 -29.19 -2.97 -9.20
CA ARG A 276 -30.52 -3.27 -9.77
C ARG A 276 -31.52 -3.68 -8.70
N ALA A 277 -32.48 -2.77 -8.52
CA ALA A 277 -33.93 -2.96 -8.39
C ALA A 277 -34.44 -3.95 -7.33
N SER A 278 -34.72 -3.42 -6.14
CA SER A 278 -35.95 -3.77 -5.43
C SER A 278 -36.71 -2.49 -5.11
N ASP A 279 -38.02 -2.49 -5.38
CA ASP A 279 -38.90 -1.33 -5.23
C ASP A 279 -38.93 -0.82 -3.77
N ASN A 280 -38.79 0.50 -3.58
CA ASN A 280 -38.74 1.31 -2.33
C ASN A 280 -37.38 1.55 -1.66
N ILE A 281 -37.15 2.82 -1.28
CA ILE A 281 -36.11 3.40 -0.39
C ILE A 281 -34.65 3.19 -0.84
N VAL A 282 -34.35 2.10 -1.54
CA VAL A 282 -33.03 1.70 -2.05
C VAL A 282 -32.54 2.60 -3.21
N GLU A 283 -33.44 3.20 -4.00
CA GLU A 283 -33.04 4.06 -5.13
C GLU A 283 -32.40 5.39 -4.70
N GLN A 284 -32.94 6.07 -3.68
CA GLN A 284 -32.35 7.34 -3.21
C GLN A 284 -30.97 7.12 -2.59
N GLU A 285 -30.83 6.00 -1.89
CA GLU A 285 -29.58 5.57 -1.29
C GLU A 285 -28.57 5.10 -2.37
N GLY A 286 -29.04 4.43 -3.43
CA GLY A 286 -28.23 4.07 -4.60
C GLY A 286 -27.70 5.29 -5.35
N VAL A 287 -28.51 6.34 -5.52
CA VAL A 287 -28.08 7.61 -6.14
C VAL A 287 -27.07 8.33 -5.26
N LYS A 288 -27.31 8.46 -3.94
CA LYS A 288 -26.34 9.06 -3.01
C LYS A 288 -25.00 8.32 -2.99
N ARG A 289 -25.02 6.99 -2.99
CA ARG A 289 -23.79 6.17 -3.04
C ARG A 289 -23.06 6.29 -4.36
N ALA A 290 -23.77 6.32 -5.49
CA ALA A 290 -23.17 6.55 -6.80
C ALA A 290 -22.47 7.92 -6.86
N HIS A 291 -23.08 8.96 -6.30
CA HIS A 291 -22.45 10.27 -6.17
C HIS A 291 -21.20 10.25 -5.27
N GLY A 292 -21.28 9.60 -4.11
CA GLY A 292 -20.10 9.47 -3.22
C GLY A 292 -18.94 8.72 -3.89
N ALA A 293 -19.23 7.67 -4.66
CA ALA A 293 -18.22 6.96 -5.44
C ALA A 293 -17.61 7.83 -6.54
N ILE A 294 -18.43 8.59 -7.28
CA ILE A 294 -17.97 9.56 -8.29
C ILE A 294 -17.07 10.61 -7.66
N GLU A 295 -17.40 11.12 -6.47
CA GLU A 295 -16.60 12.12 -5.77
C GLU A 295 -15.22 11.59 -5.35
N GLN A 296 -15.12 10.31 -5.00
CA GLN A 296 -13.89 9.68 -4.50
C GLN A 296 -13.06 8.99 -5.59
N ALA A 297 -13.58 8.86 -6.81
CA ALA A 297 -12.90 8.16 -7.90
C ALA A 297 -11.63 8.87 -8.36
N ASP A 298 -10.58 8.13 -8.71
CA ASP A 298 -9.41 8.68 -9.39
C ASP A 298 -9.71 8.93 -10.88
N GLN A 299 -10.57 8.10 -11.49
CA GLN A 299 -11.06 8.24 -12.86
C GLN A 299 -12.54 7.84 -12.99
N ILE A 300 -13.26 8.50 -13.90
CA ILE A 300 -14.67 8.23 -14.20
C ILE A 300 -14.79 7.84 -15.68
N LEU A 301 -15.29 6.64 -15.94
CA LEU A 301 -15.61 6.16 -17.27
C LEU A 301 -17.11 6.32 -17.53
N LEU A 302 -17.48 7.34 -18.29
CA LEU A 302 -18.85 7.56 -18.71
C LEU A 302 -19.13 6.79 -20.01
N VAL A 303 -19.75 5.61 -19.88
CA VAL A 303 -20.02 4.72 -21.01
C VAL A 303 -21.26 5.18 -21.76
N ILE A 304 -21.08 5.40 -23.05
CA ILE A 304 -22.09 5.90 -23.99
C ILE A 304 -22.23 4.88 -25.11
N ASP A 305 -23.46 4.62 -25.55
CA ASP A 305 -23.71 3.81 -26.74
C ASP A 305 -23.40 4.62 -27.99
N SER A 306 -22.43 4.20 -28.80
CA SER A 306 -22.01 4.88 -30.04
C SER A 306 -23.13 5.02 -31.08
N ALA A 307 -24.20 4.21 -30.99
CA ALA A 307 -25.37 4.33 -31.86
C ALA A 307 -26.39 5.39 -31.38
N THR A 308 -26.13 6.06 -30.24
CA THR A 308 -27.01 7.12 -29.74
C THR A 308 -27.12 8.27 -30.73
N LYS A 309 -28.32 8.87 -30.83
CA LYS A 309 -28.56 10.09 -31.63
C LYS A 309 -28.16 11.35 -30.87
N GLU A 310 -27.99 11.26 -29.56
CA GLU A 310 -27.62 12.39 -28.73
C GLU A 310 -26.13 12.70 -28.90
N LYS A 311 -25.83 13.92 -29.33
CA LYS A 311 -24.46 14.40 -29.56
C LYS A 311 -24.10 15.57 -28.65
N ASP A 312 -25.07 16.10 -27.92
CA ASP A 312 -24.87 17.17 -26.96
C ASP A 312 -24.14 16.62 -25.73
N VAL A 313 -22.92 17.10 -25.51
CA VAL A 313 -22.04 16.65 -24.42
C VAL A 313 -22.70 16.92 -23.06
N GLU A 314 -23.44 18.03 -22.91
CA GLU A 314 -24.11 18.36 -21.66
C GLU A 314 -25.13 17.27 -21.28
N LYS A 315 -25.90 16.79 -22.26
CA LYS A 315 -26.87 15.72 -22.06
C LYS A 315 -26.24 14.34 -21.89
N LEU A 316 -25.07 14.13 -22.48
CA LEU A 316 -24.31 12.90 -22.28
C LEU A 316 -23.79 12.82 -20.84
N LEU A 317 -23.42 13.96 -20.23
CA LEU A 317 -22.94 14.09 -18.85
C LEU A 317 -24.04 13.99 -17.77
N GLU A 318 -25.33 14.03 -18.14
CA GLU A 318 -26.48 13.85 -17.22
C GLU A 318 -26.30 12.73 -16.16
N PRO A 319 -25.77 11.53 -16.50
CA PRO A 319 -25.61 10.44 -15.54
C PRO A 319 -24.64 10.74 -14.39
N LEU A 320 -23.79 11.77 -14.52
CA LEU A 320 -22.89 12.23 -13.46
C LEU A 320 -23.60 13.16 -12.46
N GLY A 321 -24.82 13.63 -12.78
CA GLY A 321 -25.64 14.49 -11.93
C GLY A 321 -24.96 15.80 -11.55
N LEU A 322 -24.24 16.41 -12.49
CA LEU A 322 -23.48 17.66 -12.33
C LEU A 322 -24.37 18.92 -12.19
N SER A 323 -25.69 18.77 -12.24
CA SER A 323 -26.66 19.86 -12.38
C SER A 323 -26.95 20.65 -11.09
N SER A 324 -26.31 20.36 -9.95
CA SER A 324 -26.59 21.04 -8.66
C SER A 324 -25.40 21.14 -7.69
N GLY A 325 -24.17 21.03 -8.17
CA GLY A 325 -22.96 21.05 -7.33
C GLY A 325 -22.26 22.40 -7.20
N ASN A 326 -21.44 22.55 -6.15
CA ASN A 326 -20.41 23.60 -6.04
C ASN A 326 -19.50 23.56 -7.28
N ALA A 327 -19.17 24.72 -7.85
CA ALA A 327 -18.36 24.83 -9.09
C ALA A 327 -17.05 24.03 -9.01
N ASN A 328 -16.39 24.05 -7.85
CA ASN A 328 -15.14 23.31 -7.62
C ASN A 328 -15.31 21.78 -7.72
N ILE A 329 -16.48 21.25 -7.34
CA ILE A 329 -16.75 19.80 -7.41
C ILE A 329 -17.01 19.40 -8.86
N ARG A 330 -17.73 20.25 -9.61
CA ARG A 330 -18.00 20.01 -11.04
C ARG A 330 -16.70 19.97 -11.83
N GLU A 331 -15.81 20.94 -11.62
CA GLU A 331 -14.47 20.99 -12.24
C GLU A 331 -13.68 19.70 -11.94
N ALA A 332 -13.55 19.33 -10.67
CA ALA A 332 -12.83 18.13 -10.27
C ALA A 332 -13.40 16.83 -10.86
N ILE A 333 -14.72 16.75 -11.06
CA ILE A 333 -15.36 15.60 -11.72
C ILE A 333 -15.07 15.59 -13.23
N LEU A 334 -15.16 16.75 -13.89
CA LEU A 334 -14.93 16.85 -15.34
C LEU A 334 -13.47 16.52 -15.70
N ASP A 335 -12.50 17.00 -14.94
CA ASP A 335 -11.06 16.76 -15.18
C ASP A 335 -10.68 15.28 -15.17
N ARG A 336 -11.42 14.45 -14.42
CA ARG A 336 -11.21 13.00 -14.34
C ARG A 336 -12.25 12.18 -15.11
N THR A 337 -13.08 12.82 -15.93
CA THR A 337 -14.11 12.15 -16.73
C THR A 337 -13.60 11.79 -18.12
N THR A 338 -13.75 10.52 -18.48
CA THR A 338 -13.49 9.99 -19.81
C THR A 338 -14.80 9.50 -20.44
N LEU A 339 -15.12 10.01 -21.63
CA LEU A 339 -16.27 9.59 -22.42
C LEU A 339 -15.91 8.32 -23.20
N VAL A 340 -16.55 7.20 -22.85
CA VAL A 340 -16.30 5.90 -23.49
C VAL A 340 -17.45 5.57 -24.45
N PHE A 341 -17.25 5.83 -25.74
CA PHE A 341 -18.17 5.48 -26.81
C PHE A 341 -18.05 3.99 -27.16
N ASN A 342 -18.90 3.18 -26.55
CA ASN A 342 -18.93 1.73 -26.69
C ASN A 342 -19.85 1.26 -27.83
N LYS A 343 -19.65 0.03 -28.31
CA LYS A 343 -20.40 -0.61 -29.42
C LYS A 343 -20.15 0.00 -30.79
N ILE A 344 -18.92 0.47 -31.05
CA ILE A 344 -18.55 0.98 -32.39
C ILE A 344 -18.76 -0.05 -33.50
N ASP A 345 -18.76 -1.36 -33.18
CA ASP A 345 -19.04 -2.46 -34.10
C ASP A 345 -20.45 -2.42 -34.71
N LEU A 346 -21.38 -1.70 -34.07
CA LEU A 346 -22.74 -1.51 -34.57
C LEU A 346 -22.87 -0.29 -35.49
N VAL A 347 -21.83 0.55 -35.59
CA VAL A 347 -21.84 1.78 -36.39
C VAL A 347 -20.93 1.59 -37.61
N PRO A 348 -21.49 1.50 -38.84
CA PRO A 348 -20.70 1.26 -40.04
C PRO A 348 -19.61 2.31 -40.27
N GLY A 349 -18.37 1.85 -40.46
CA GLY A 349 -17.20 2.70 -40.76
C GLY A 349 -16.61 3.42 -39.54
N MET A 350 -17.06 3.10 -38.33
CA MET A 350 -16.47 3.66 -37.11
C MET A 350 -15.29 2.79 -36.64
N GLU A 351 -14.11 3.41 -36.59
CA GLU A 351 -12.89 2.78 -36.10
C GLU A 351 -12.62 3.17 -34.63
N PRO A 352 -11.85 2.37 -33.87
CA PRO A 352 -11.34 2.77 -32.58
C PRO A 352 -10.52 4.05 -32.69
N LYS A 353 -10.75 5.00 -31.78
CA LYS A 353 -9.99 6.24 -31.69
C LYS A 353 -9.93 6.74 -30.25
N SER A 354 -8.91 7.53 -29.98
CA SER A 354 -8.71 8.28 -28.74
C SER A 354 -8.55 9.76 -29.12
N GLY A 355 -9.19 10.67 -28.40
CA GLY A 355 -9.21 12.08 -28.74
C GLY A 355 -9.70 12.96 -27.60
N LEU A 356 -9.85 14.25 -27.89
CA LEU A 356 -10.35 15.25 -26.95
C LEU A 356 -11.63 15.89 -27.50
N VAL A 357 -12.60 16.10 -26.60
CA VAL A 357 -13.84 16.83 -26.88
C VAL A 357 -13.86 18.08 -26.02
N ALA A 358 -14.01 19.24 -26.67
CA ALA A 358 -14.20 20.50 -25.98
C ALA A 358 -15.61 20.58 -25.37
N PHE A 359 -15.68 20.94 -24.10
CA PHE A 359 -16.93 21.20 -23.39
C PHE A 359 -16.74 22.40 -22.47
N GLU A 360 -17.42 23.51 -22.76
CA GLU A 360 -17.20 24.79 -22.07
C GLU A 360 -15.70 25.19 -22.09
N GLU A 361 -15.08 25.37 -20.93
CA GLU A 361 -13.65 25.67 -20.76
C GLU A 361 -12.81 24.40 -20.56
N TYR A 362 -13.44 23.21 -20.61
CA TYR A 362 -12.82 21.92 -20.32
C TYR A 362 -12.55 21.12 -21.60
N SER A 363 -11.57 20.21 -21.50
CA SER A 363 -11.24 19.26 -22.55
C SER A 363 -11.36 17.84 -22.02
N LEU A 364 -12.43 17.14 -22.39
CA LEU A 364 -12.71 15.78 -21.95
C LEU A 364 -12.05 14.76 -22.86
N GLN A 365 -11.51 13.69 -22.29
CA GLN A 365 -11.02 12.56 -23.08
C GLN A 365 -12.21 11.80 -23.68
N GLU A 366 -12.15 11.49 -24.98
CA GLU A 366 -13.05 10.54 -25.64
C GLU A 366 -12.30 9.30 -26.11
N ILE A 367 -12.90 8.12 -25.90
CA ILE A 367 -12.37 6.84 -26.37
C ILE A 367 -13.50 6.04 -27.02
N HIS A 368 -13.26 5.60 -28.25
CA HIS A 368 -14.18 4.81 -29.05
C HIS A 368 -13.73 3.35 -29.07
N LEU A 369 -14.58 2.44 -28.60
CA LEU A 369 -14.25 1.02 -28.48
C LEU A 369 -15.46 0.10 -28.68
N SER A 370 -15.18 -1.19 -28.87
CA SER A 370 -16.18 -2.25 -28.73
C SER A 370 -15.75 -3.21 -27.63
N ALA A 371 -16.40 -3.13 -26.47
CA ALA A 371 -16.15 -4.05 -25.37
C ALA A 371 -16.44 -5.51 -25.77
N LYS A 372 -17.46 -5.74 -26.60
CA LYS A 372 -17.86 -7.09 -27.03
C LYS A 372 -16.84 -7.73 -27.98
N GLN A 373 -16.25 -6.93 -28.87
CA GLN A 373 -15.25 -7.39 -29.84
C GLN A 373 -13.80 -7.20 -29.34
N ILE A 374 -13.61 -6.65 -28.15
CA ILE A 374 -12.29 -6.35 -27.56
C ILE A 374 -11.46 -5.44 -28.51
N THR A 375 -12.13 -4.53 -29.21
CA THR A 375 -11.47 -3.62 -30.17
C THR A 375 -11.38 -2.23 -29.57
N GLY A 376 -10.19 -1.62 -29.57
CA GLY A 376 -9.96 -0.30 -28.97
C GLY A 376 -9.79 -0.30 -27.45
N LEU A 377 -9.82 -1.46 -26.80
CA LEU A 377 -9.68 -1.56 -25.35
C LEU A 377 -8.27 -1.16 -24.87
N GLU A 378 -7.25 -1.38 -25.70
CA GLU A 378 -5.88 -0.97 -25.37
C GLU A 378 -5.74 0.55 -25.24
N LEU A 379 -6.48 1.32 -26.05
CA LEU A 379 -6.52 2.79 -25.94
C LEU A 379 -7.06 3.23 -24.57
N LEU A 380 -8.03 2.48 -24.03
CA LEU A 380 -8.55 2.74 -22.69
C LEU A 380 -7.51 2.40 -21.61
N ARG A 381 -6.75 1.31 -21.77
CA ARG A 381 -5.67 0.97 -20.82
C ARG A 381 -4.58 2.02 -20.80
N GLU A 382 -4.06 2.40 -21.96
CA GLU A 382 -3.02 3.40 -22.11
C GLU A 382 -3.47 4.75 -21.52
N HIS A 383 -4.73 5.14 -21.75
CA HIS A 383 -5.33 6.32 -21.14
C HIS A 383 -5.37 6.22 -19.61
N LEU A 384 -5.88 5.12 -19.06
CA LEU A 384 -5.95 4.92 -17.61
C LEU A 384 -4.56 4.96 -16.95
N GLN A 385 -3.55 4.35 -17.58
CA GLN A 385 -2.17 4.41 -17.08
C GLN A 385 -1.58 5.82 -17.13
N SER A 386 -1.73 6.50 -18.27
CA SER A 386 -1.20 7.85 -18.46
C SER A 386 -1.89 8.87 -17.54
N SER A 387 -3.18 8.70 -17.25
CA SER A 387 -3.95 9.56 -16.35
C SER A 387 -3.40 9.56 -14.91
N MET A 388 -2.85 8.43 -14.47
CA MET A 388 -2.20 8.30 -13.16
C MET A 388 -0.69 8.60 -13.21
N GLY A 389 -0.13 8.86 -14.40
CA GLY A 389 1.32 8.98 -14.59
C GLY A 389 2.07 7.68 -14.32
N PHE A 390 1.41 6.52 -14.40
CA PHE A 390 2.00 5.22 -14.13
C PHE A 390 2.95 4.81 -15.25
N ARG A 391 4.18 4.42 -14.89
CA ARG A 391 5.19 3.96 -15.84
C ARG A 391 5.59 2.52 -15.49
N PRO A 392 5.19 1.51 -16.28
CA PRO A 392 5.42 0.11 -15.93
C PRO A 392 6.90 -0.30 -15.93
N ALA A 393 7.77 0.46 -16.58
CA ALA A 393 9.21 0.18 -16.71
C ALA A 393 10.06 1.12 -15.85
N GLY A 394 10.22 0.79 -14.57
CA GLY A 394 11.22 1.42 -13.70
C GLY A 394 12.04 0.35 -12.97
N GLU A 395 13.33 0.25 -13.27
CA GLU A 395 14.26 -0.41 -12.36
C GLU A 395 14.31 0.38 -11.04
N GLY A 396 14.34 -0.33 -9.90
CA GLY A 396 14.42 0.31 -8.58
C GLY A 396 13.11 0.83 -7.98
N ILE A 397 11.93 0.48 -8.52
CA ILE A 397 10.65 0.80 -7.84
C ILE A 397 10.52 -0.06 -6.58
N PHE A 398 10.26 0.59 -5.45
CA PHE A 398 9.90 0.02 -4.15
C PHE A 398 8.45 0.36 -3.82
N ILE A 399 7.82 -0.39 -2.90
CA ILE A 399 6.45 -0.12 -2.46
C ILE A 399 6.48 1.05 -1.47
N ALA A 400 5.50 1.95 -1.60
CA ALA A 400 5.31 3.07 -0.69
C ALA A 400 3.80 3.30 -0.43
N ARG A 401 3.50 4.12 0.56
CA ARG A 401 2.15 4.54 0.97
C ARG A 401 2.02 6.07 0.86
N LYS A 402 0.80 6.59 0.80
CA LYS A 402 0.53 8.04 0.85
C LYS A 402 1.22 8.78 2.01
N ARG A 403 1.38 8.13 3.17
CA ARG A 403 2.09 8.72 4.32
C ARG A 403 3.56 9.03 4.00
N HIS A 404 4.23 8.18 3.22
CA HIS A 404 5.62 8.40 2.82
C HIS A 404 5.74 9.58 1.85
N LEU A 405 4.84 9.67 0.87
CA LEU A 405 4.79 10.83 -0.04
C LEU A 405 4.55 12.15 0.70
N THR A 406 3.68 12.12 1.72
CA THR A 406 3.40 13.29 2.55
C THR A 406 4.64 13.73 3.33
N ALA A 407 5.37 12.79 3.91
CA ALA A 407 6.63 13.04 4.60
C ALA A 407 7.72 13.58 3.65
N LEU A 408 7.89 12.97 2.48
CA LEU A 408 8.84 13.42 1.44
C LEU A 408 8.53 14.84 0.97
N ARG A 409 7.26 15.17 0.67
CA ARG A 409 6.84 16.53 0.30
C ARG A 409 7.07 17.55 1.42
N SER A 410 6.84 17.16 2.67
CA SER A 410 7.06 18.04 3.83
C SER A 410 8.54 18.32 4.05
N ALA A 411 9.40 17.30 3.89
CA ALA A 411 10.85 17.45 3.88
C ALA A 411 11.31 18.35 2.71
N GLU A 412 10.82 18.12 1.50
CA GLU A 412 11.12 18.94 0.32
C GLU A 412 10.77 20.42 0.55
N LYS A 413 9.58 20.70 1.09
CA LYS A 413 9.15 22.06 1.42
C LYS A 413 10.08 22.72 2.44
N SER A 414 10.52 21.97 3.44
CA SER A 414 11.44 22.46 4.46
C SER A 414 12.83 22.75 3.86
N ILE A 415 13.34 21.88 2.99
CA ILE A 415 14.63 22.08 2.30
C ILE A 415 14.55 23.26 1.31
N LYS A 416 13.49 23.38 0.52
CA LYS A 416 13.25 24.55 -0.35
C LYS A 416 13.18 25.86 0.44
N SER A 417 12.61 25.81 1.66
CA SER A 417 12.61 26.96 2.55
C SER A 417 14.03 27.31 2.98
N ALA A 418 14.84 26.31 3.37
CA ALA A 418 16.26 26.51 3.71
C ALA A 418 17.05 27.13 2.54
N VAL A 419 16.89 26.63 1.31
CA VAL A 419 17.50 27.20 0.11
C VAL A 419 17.09 28.67 -0.09
N SER A 420 15.80 29.00 0.05
CA SER A 420 15.35 30.39 -0.03
C SER A 420 15.96 31.29 1.06
N GLN A 421 16.23 30.77 2.26
CA GLN A 421 16.86 31.53 3.34
C GLN A 421 18.34 31.79 3.05
N VAL A 422 19.05 30.81 2.48
CA VAL A 422 20.42 30.97 2.00
C VAL A 422 20.49 32.08 0.96
N CYS A 423 19.59 32.11 -0.03
CA CYS A 423 19.57 33.17 -1.05
C CYS A 423 19.22 34.57 -0.54
N LYS A 424 18.67 34.68 0.68
CA LYS A 424 18.21 35.94 1.29
C LYS A 424 19.15 36.44 2.38
N ASP A 425 20.33 35.82 2.54
CA ASP A 425 21.28 36.09 3.63
C ASP A 425 20.60 36.13 5.01
N SER A 426 19.70 35.18 5.24
CA SER A 426 18.92 35.10 6.47
C SER A 426 19.71 34.45 7.62
N PRO A 427 19.32 34.66 8.89
CA PRO A 427 20.02 34.09 10.04
C PRO A 427 20.19 32.57 9.93
N LEU A 428 21.41 32.09 10.21
CA LEU A 428 21.80 30.68 10.07
C LEU A 428 20.94 29.74 10.92
N GLU A 429 20.38 30.23 12.03
CA GLU A 429 19.49 29.48 12.91
C GLU A 429 18.19 29.07 12.20
N LEU A 430 17.69 29.90 11.28
CA LEU A 430 16.50 29.56 10.48
C LEU A 430 16.80 28.45 9.50
N ILE A 431 17.99 28.45 8.90
CA ILE A 431 18.46 27.38 8.01
C ILE A 431 18.57 26.08 8.82
N ALA A 432 19.24 26.11 9.96
CA ALA A 432 19.40 24.94 10.84
C ALA A 432 18.05 24.34 11.27
N GLU A 433 17.08 25.19 11.62
CA GLU A 433 15.73 24.73 11.99
C GLU A 433 14.99 24.07 10.83
N HIS A 434 15.07 24.63 9.62
CA HIS A 434 14.48 23.99 8.43
C HIS A 434 15.10 22.62 8.13
N LEU A 435 16.42 22.47 8.30
CA LEU A 435 17.09 21.18 8.15
C LEU A 435 16.66 20.17 9.22
N ARG A 436 16.49 20.62 10.48
CA ARG A 436 15.96 19.78 11.57
C ARG A 436 14.55 19.28 11.26
N LEU A 437 13.67 20.14 10.76
CA LEU A 437 12.31 19.77 10.36
C LEU A 437 12.31 18.74 9.22
N ALA A 438 13.13 18.95 8.19
CA ALA A 438 13.26 18.02 7.08
C ALA A 438 13.72 16.62 7.54
N GLN A 439 14.74 16.56 8.41
CA GLN A 439 15.21 15.29 8.96
C GLN A 439 14.14 14.57 9.78
N ARG A 440 13.41 15.31 10.63
CA ARG A 440 12.32 14.73 11.42
C ARG A 440 11.27 14.10 10.50
N ASP A 441 10.90 14.79 9.43
CA ASP A 441 9.90 14.27 8.49
C ASP A 441 10.40 13.03 7.74
N LEU A 442 11.69 12.98 7.34
CA LEU A 442 12.29 11.78 6.76
C LEU A 442 12.42 10.62 7.76
N GLY A 443 12.85 10.87 9.00
CA GLY A 443 12.99 9.84 10.04
C GLY A 443 11.65 9.22 10.48
N ARG A 444 10.52 9.92 10.27
CA ARG A 444 9.18 9.35 10.44
C ARG A 444 8.85 8.24 9.41
N ILE A 445 9.56 8.19 8.29
CA ILE A 445 9.36 7.16 7.26
C ILE A 445 9.92 5.82 7.76
N THR A 446 11.15 5.80 8.28
CA THR A 446 11.86 4.61 8.78
C THR A 446 11.44 4.21 10.19
N GLY A 447 10.82 5.12 10.95
CA GLY A 447 10.29 4.83 12.29
C GLY A 447 11.17 5.33 13.45
N GLU A 448 12.27 6.05 13.17
CA GLU A 448 13.17 6.60 14.19
C GLU A 448 12.49 7.62 15.12
N PHE A 449 11.40 8.26 14.67
CA PHE A 449 10.62 9.25 15.43
C PHE A 449 9.10 9.01 15.32
N SER A 450 8.64 7.80 15.63
CA SER A 450 7.20 7.44 15.54
C SER A 450 6.42 7.68 16.85
N SER A 451 5.13 8.01 16.72
CA SER A 451 4.17 8.06 17.82
C SER A 451 3.54 6.67 18.02
N ASP A 452 3.29 6.28 19.27
CA ASP A 452 2.66 4.98 19.60
C ASP A 452 1.34 4.76 18.85
N ASP A 453 0.53 5.81 18.65
CA ASP A 453 -0.73 5.74 17.90
C ASP A 453 -0.54 5.30 16.43
N LEU A 454 0.57 5.69 15.79
CA LEU A 454 0.87 5.34 14.40
C LEU A 454 1.28 3.87 14.29
N LEU A 455 2.05 3.39 15.28
CA LEU A 455 2.45 1.98 15.34
C LEU A 455 1.24 1.09 15.53
N GLY A 456 0.34 1.46 16.44
CA GLY A 456 -0.92 0.75 16.67
C GLY A 456 -1.78 0.64 15.40
N GLU A 457 -1.95 1.74 14.66
CA GLU A 457 -2.71 1.72 13.39
C GLU A 457 -2.05 0.82 12.34
N ILE A 458 -0.71 0.89 12.19
CA ILE A 458 0.01 0.07 11.22
C ILE A 458 -0.12 -1.42 11.56
N PHE A 459 0.24 -1.84 12.77
CA PHE A 459 0.27 -3.26 13.12
C PHE A 459 -1.12 -3.88 13.29
N SER A 460 -2.13 -3.11 13.71
CA SER A 460 -3.51 -3.59 13.77
C SER A 460 -4.10 -4.00 12.41
N SER A 461 -3.55 -3.49 11.31
CA SER A 461 -3.94 -3.88 9.95
C SER A 461 -3.34 -5.20 9.47
N PHE A 462 -2.40 -5.79 10.23
CA PHE A 462 -1.73 -7.03 9.85
C PHE A 462 -2.55 -8.26 10.26
N CYS A 463 -2.30 -9.39 9.61
CA CYS A 463 -2.91 -10.67 10.03
C CYS A 463 -2.33 -11.17 11.37
N ILE A 464 -3.12 -11.92 12.12
CA ILE A 464 -2.66 -12.65 13.33
C ILE A 464 -1.58 -13.66 12.92
N GLY A 465 -0.48 -13.72 13.69
CA GLY A 465 0.67 -14.61 13.42
C GLY A 465 1.73 -14.04 12.47
N LYS A 466 1.51 -12.82 11.97
CA LYS A 466 2.51 -11.98 11.33
C LYS A 466 2.88 -10.83 12.24
#